data_AF-A0A7W0KCF1-F1
#
_entry.id   AF-A0A7W0KCF1-F1
#
_cell.length_a   1.000
_cell.length_b   1.000
_cell.length_c   1.000
_cell.angle_alpha   90.00
_cell.angle_beta   90.00
_cell.angle_gamma   90.00
#
_symmetry.space_group_name_H-M   'P 1'
#
loop_
_entity.id
_entity.type
_entity.pdbx_description
1 polymer ?
#
loop_
_entity_poly.entity_id
_entity_poly.type
_entity_poly.pdbx_seq_one_letter_code
_entity_poly.pdbx_strand_id
1 'polypeptide(L)'
;PGKETIRFPLLVTIMFGQHVPVERLAEVVAHHERAHAGRLAGFRAIEASIPESHRPLDPYSLATLHFGIRYEEAVLEWFRELPAGIRGDAAVEPLALEEGLESI
;
A
#
# COMPACT_ATOMS: atom_id res chain seq x y z
N PRO A 1 19.11 2.04 -21.71
CA PRO A 1 18.71 2.47 -20.35
C PRO A 1 18.05 3.86 -20.38
N GLY A 2 16.77 3.95 -20.01
CA GLY A 2 16.04 5.22 -19.84
C GLY A 2 16.07 5.69 -18.38
N LYS A 3 15.52 6.88 -18.09
CA LYS A 3 15.32 7.32 -16.70
C LYS A 3 14.40 6.33 -15.99
N GLU A 4 14.78 5.93 -14.78
CA GLU A 4 13.93 5.12 -13.92
C GLU A 4 12.58 5.81 -13.74
N THR A 5 11.50 5.06 -13.97
CA THR A 5 10.13 5.59 -13.96
C THR A 5 9.29 4.75 -13.01
N ILE A 6 8.99 5.30 -11.83
CA ILE A 6 8.05 4.70 -10.89
C ILE A 6 6.66 5.23 -11.20
N ARG A 7 5.76 4.34 -11.64
CA ARG A 7 4.34 4.67 -11.82
C ARG A 7 3.56 4.20 -10.60
N PHE A 8 3.23 5.14 -9.72
CA PHE A 8 2.43 4.84 -8.54
C PHE A 8 1.20 5.76 -8.50
N PRO A 9 0.08 5.36 -9.11
CA PRO A 9 -1.12 6.19 -9.23
C PRO A 9 -1.64 6.73 -7.90
N LEU A 10 -1.48 5.93 -6.83
CA LEU A 10 -1.84 6.31 -5.47
C LEU A 10 -1.19 7.62 -5.01
N LEU A 11 0.05 7.90 -5.40
CA LEU A 11 0.75 9.12 -4.97
C LEU A 11 0.05 10.38 -5.49
N VAL A 12 -0.53 10.31 -6.70
CA VAL A 12 -1.31 11.42 -7.25
C VAL A 12 -2.60 11.58 -6.44
N THR A 13 -3.26 10.48 -6.07
CA THR A 13 -4.45 10.54 -5.21
C THR A 13 -4.14 11.13 -3.83
N ILE A 14 -3.07 10.70 -3.18
CA ILE A 14 -2.64 11.22 -1.87
C ILE A 14 -2.31 12.71 -1.95
N MET A 15 -1.66 13.18 -3.04
CA MET A 15 -1.36 14.59 -3.25
C MET A 15 -2.62 15.48 -3.26
N PHE A 16 -3.76 14.96 -3.72
CA PHE A 16 -5.05 15.65 -3.69
C PHE A 16 -5.92 15.25 -2.49
N GLY A 17 -5.37 14.55 -1.49
CA GLY A 17 -6.12 13.96 -0.38
C GLY A 17 -6.97 14.96 0.41
N GLN A 18 -6.55 16.23 0.49
CA GLN A 18 -7.33 17.30 1.14
C GLN A 18 -8.70 17.59 0.47
N HIS A 19 -8.91 17.13 -0.77
CA HIS A 19 -10.14 17.29 -1.54
C HIS A 19 -10.91 15.98 -1.70
N VAL A 20 -10.44 14.89 -1.08
CA VAL A 20 -11.04 13.56 -1.15
C VAL A 20 -11.65 13.24 0.22
N PRO A 21 -12.89 12.72 0.31
CA PRO A 21 -13.43 12.22 1.57
C PRO A 21 -12.48 11.20 2.22
N VAL A 22 -12.29 11.29 3.53
CA VAL A 22 -11.28 10.50 4.25
C VAL A 22 -11.54 9.00 4.11
N GLU A 23 -12.80 8.58 4.14
CA GLU A 23 -13.21 7.19 3.98
C GLU A 23 -12.84 6.68 2.58
N ARG A 24 -13.03 7.54 1.58
CA ARG A 24 -12.70 7.20 0.20
C ARG A 24 -11.19 7.10 -0.01
N LEU A 25 -10.41 8.00 0.58
CA LEU A 25 -8.96 7.93 0.54
C LEU A 25 -8.44 6.66 1.23
N ALA A 26 -8.99 6.34 2.40
CA ALA A 26 -8.67 5.14 3.16
C ALA A 26 -8.97 3.85 2.36
N GLU A 27 -10.13 3.78 1.70
CA GLU A 27 -10.48 2.65 0.83
C GLU A 27 -9.46 2.44 -0.30
N VAL A 28 -9.05 3.55 -0.94
CA VAL A 28 -8.07 3.52 -2.03
C VAL A 28 -6.71 3.05 -1.52
N VAL A 29 -6.25 3.62 -0.40
CA VAL A 29 -4.99 3.23 0.27
C VAL A 29 -5.02 1.73 0.62
N ALA A 30 -6.08 1.26 1.27
CA ALA A 30 -6.22 -0.15 1.66
C ALA A 30 -6.32 -1.09 0.44
N HIS A 31 -6.94 -0.66 -0.66
CA HIS A 31 -6.95 -1.42 -1.91
C HIS A 31 -5.53 -1.60 -2.46
N HIS A 32 -4.74 -0.53 -2.51
CA HIS A 32 -3.36 -0.61 -2.95
C HIS A 32 -2.51 -1.49 -2.03
N GLU A 33 -2.61 -1.30 -0.70
CA GLU A 33 -1.89 -2.13 0.28
C GLU A 33 -2.16 -3.62 0.06
N ARG A 34 -3.42 -4.02 -0.11
CA ARG A 34 -3.78 -5.43 -0.42
C ARG A 34 -3.15 -5.93 -1.72
N ALA A 35 -3.09 -5.08 -2.75
CA ALA A 35 -2.45 -5.42 -4.03
C ALA A 35 -0.93 -5.63 -3.87
N HIS A 36 -0.25 -4.79 -3.09
CA HIS A 36 1.17 -4.93 -2.77
C HIS A 36 1.42 -6.21 -1.93
N ALA A 37 0.59 -6.47 -0.91
CA ALA A 37 0.67 -7.68 -0.10
C ALA A 37 0.47 -8.96 -0.93
N GLY A 38 -0.47 -8.94 -1.88
CA GLY A 38 -0.68 -10.06 -2.81
C GLY A 38 0.53 -10.33 -3.72
N ARG A 39 1.18 -9.28 -4.23
CA ARG A 39 2.42 -9.43 -5.02
C ARG A 39 3.58 -9.97 -4.18
N LEU A 40 3.76 -9.46 -2.96
CA LEU A 40 4.78 -9.96 -2.04
C LEU A 40 4.56 -11.46 -1.74
N ALA A 41 3.32 -11.85 -1.45
CA ALA A 41 2.99 -13.26 -1.24
C ALA A 41 3.32 -14.12 -2.47
N GLY A 42 3.03 -13.63 -3.67
CA GLY A 42 3.41 -14.29 -4.93
C GLY A 42 4.93 -14.45 -5.07
N PHE A 43 5.71 -13.41 -4.82
CA PHE A 43 7.17 -13.49 -4.88
C PHE A 43 7.76 -14.46 -3.85
N ARG A 44 7.25 -14.45 -2.60
CA ARG A 44 7.70 -15.41 -1.58
C ARG A 44 7.29 -16.84 -1.89
N ALA A 45 6.15 -17.07 -2.53
CA ALA A 45 5.76 -18.40 -2.98
C ALA A 45 6.72 -18.91 -4.07
N ILE A 46 7.13 -18.05 -5.01
CA ILE A 46 8.15 -18.37 -6.02
C ILE A 46 9.46 -18.71 -5.34
N GLU A 47 9.94 -17.86 -4.42
CA GLU A 47 11.17 -18.09 -3.64
C GLU A 47 11.14 -19.43 -2.90
N ALA A 48 10.04 -19.76 -2.22
CA ALA A 48 9.88 -21.01 -1.48
C ALA A 48 9.79 -22.25 -2.38
N SER A 49 9.36 -22.09 -3.63
CA SER A 49 9.28 -23.20 -4.60
C SER A 49 10.62 -23.60 -5.20
N ILE A 50 11.66 -22.78 -5.02
CA ILE A 50 13.02 -23.05 -5.51
C ILE A 50 13.64 -24.13 -4.62
N PRO A 51 13.91 -25.34 -5.14
CA PRO A 51 14.57 -26.37 -4.35
C PRO A 51 16.02 -25.97 -4.05
N GLU A 52 16.47 -26.18 -2.81
CA GLU A 52 17.85 -25.93 -2.37
C GLU A 52 18.89 -26.64 -3.27
N SER A 53 18.51 -27.79 -3.84
CA SER A 53 19.32 -28.60 -4.76
C SER A 53 19.43 -28.04 -6.19
N HIS A 54 18.62 -27.05 -6.56
CA HIS A 54 18.62 -26.40 -7.87
C HIS A 54 19.31 -25.02 -7.85
N ARG A 55 20.21 -24.81 -6.88
CA ARG A 55 21.08 -23.65 -6.81
C ARG A 55 22.27 -23.78 -7.78
N PRO A 56 21.99 -23.89 -9.09
CA PRO A 56 22.48 -22.86 -9.98
C PRO A 56 21.30 -22.26 -10.73
N LEU A 57 20.33 -21.70 -10.00
CA LEU A 57 19.37 -20.78 -10.61
C LEU A 57 20.14 -19.61 -11.19
N ASP A 58 19.70 -19.16 -12.35
CA ASP A 58 20.25 -18.00 -13.03
C ASP A 58 20.36 -16.81 -12.04
N PRO A 59 21.58 -16.33 -11.72
CA PRO A 59 21.78 -15.32 -10.68
C PRO A 59 21.07 -13.99 -11.03
N TYR A 60 20.84 -13.70 -12.31
CA TYR A 60 20.10 -12.52 -12.75
C TYR A 60 18.61 -12.61 -12.37
N SER A 61 18.01 -13.79 -12.55
CA SER A 61 16.63 -14.07 -12.15
C SER A 61 16.45 -13.98 -10.63
N LEU A 62 17.38 -14.55 -9.85
CA LEU A 62 17.33 -14.49 -8.39
C LEU A 62 17.50 -13.05 -7.87
N ALA A 63 18.44 -12.29 -8.42
CA ALA A 63 18.63 -10.89 -8.08
C ALA A 63 17.37 -10.06 -8.34
N THR A 64 16.68 -10.34 -9.45
CA THR A 64 15.41 -9.66 -9.81
C THR A 64 14.28 -10.02 -8.83
N LEU A 65 14.15 -11.30 -8.46
CA LEU A 65 13.15 -11.74 -7.49
C LEU A 65 13.38 -11.09 -6.12
N HIS A 66 14.62 -11.10 -5.63
CA HIS A 66 14.98 -10.46 -4.35
C HIS A 66 14.71 -8.95 -4.37
N PHE A 67 14.99 -8.27 -5.49
CA PHE A 67 14.62 -6.87 -5.64
C PHE A 67 13.10 -6.68 -5.51
N GLY A 68 12.31 -7.49 -6.22
CA GLY A 68 10.85 -7.43 -6.14
C GLY A 68 10.32 -7.62 -4.71
N ILE A 69 10.85 -8.60 -3.97
CA ILE A 69 10.52 -8.83 -2.56
C ILE A 69 10.83 -7.59 -1.71
N ARG A 70 12.05 -7.05 -1.81
CA ARG A 70 12.48 -5.90 -1.01
C ARG A 70 11.71 -4.63 -1.34
N TYR A 71 11.36 -4.44 -2.61
CA TYR A 71 10.53 -3.32 -3.04
C TYR A 71 9.13 -3.40 -2.42
N GLU A 72 8.46 -4.55 -2.53
CA GLU A 72 7.11 -4.72 -1.97
C GLU A 72 7.11 -4.62 -0.44
N GLU A 73 8.13 -5.14 0.24
CA GLU A 73 8.32 -4.97 1.69
C GLU A 73 8.45 -3.49 2.08
N ALA A 74 9.29 -2.73 1.37
CA ALA A 74 9.48 -1.30 1.62
C ALA A 74 8.19 -0.49 1.39
N VAL A 75 7.43 -0.82 0.34
CA VAL A 75 6.15 -0.16 0.06
C VAL A 75 5.12 -0.49 1.15
N LEU A 76 5.03 -1.74 1.60
CA LEU A 76 4.13 -2.12 2.69
C LEU A 76 4.50 -1.47 4.02
N GLU A 77 5.79 -1.29 4.29
CA GLU A 77 6.23 -0.53 5.46
C GLU A 77 5.81 0.94 5.36
N TRP A 78 6.02 1.56 4.19
CA TRP A 78 5.57 2.93 3.94
C TRP A 78 4.05 3.09 4.16
N PHE A 79 3.22 2.11 3.76
CA PHE A 79 1.77 2.13 4.05
C PHE A 79 1.48 2.21 5.56
N ARG A 80 2.25 1.51 6.40
CA ARG A 80 2.08 1.53 7.86
C ARG A 80 2.46 2.87 8.47
N GLU A 81 3.47 3.52 7.90
CA GLU A 81 3.98 4.84 8.31
C GLU A 81 3.09 6.01 7.86
N LEU A 82 2.11 5.78 6.99
CA LEU A 82 1.20 6.84 6.55
C LEU A 82 0.42 7.44 7.74
N PRO A 83 0.18 8.76 7.76
CA PRO A 83 -0.66 9.40 8.77
C PRO A 83 -2.04 8.76 8.89
N ALA A 84 -2.58 8.70 10.12
CA ALA A 84 -3.90 8.12 10.41
C ALA A 84 -5.04 8.75 9.58
N GLY A 85 -4.96 10.06 9.29
CA GLY A 85 -5.92 10.76 8.43
C GLY A 85 -5.86 10.38 6.94
N ILE A 86 -4.84 9.64 6.51
CA ILE A 86 -4.74 9.06 5.17
C ILE A 86 -5.17 7.59 5.19
N ARG A 87 -4.81 6.87 6.25
CA ARG A 87 -5.16 5.45 6.43
C ARG A 87 -6.61 5.22 6.83
N GLY A 88 -7.30 6.25 7.35
CA GLY A 88 -8.66 6.13 7.89
C GLY A 88 -8.69 5.53 9.31
N ASP A 89 -7.55 5.52 10.02
CA ASP A 89 -7.47 5.00 11.39
C ASP A 89 -7.95 6.02 12.44
N ALA A 90 -8.14 7.28 12.05
CA ALA A 90 -8.74 8.27 12.94
C ALA A 90 -10.19 7.87 13.18
N ALA A 91 -10.53 7.60 14.45
CA ALA A 91 -11.92 7.47 14.85
C ALA A 91 -12.69 8.65 14.28
N VAL A 92 -13.71 8.35 13.47
CA VAL A 92 -14.74 9.31 13.10
C VAL A 92 -15.38 9.71 14.42
N GLU A 93 -14.97 10.82 15.03
CA GLU A 93 -15.84 11.46 16.00
C GLU A 93 -17.12 11.79 15.24
N PRO A 94 -18.28 11.23 15.63
CA PRO A 94 -19.53 11.60 15.01
C PRO A 94 -19.67 13.11 15.21
N LEU A 95 -19.78 13.87 14.12
CA LEU A 95 -20.33 15.21 14.19
C LEU A 95 -21.69 15.06 14.88
N ALA A 96 -21.76 15.54 16.13
CA ALA A 96 -23.01 15.65 16.85
C ALA A 96 -23.92 16.57 16.04
N LEU A 97 -24.80 15.96 15.24
CA LEU A 97 -25.88 16.65 14.56
C LEU A 97 -26.91 17.04 15.62
N GLU A 98 -26.94 18.35 15.90
CA GLU A 98 -28.13 19.14 16.22
C GLU A 98 -29.18 18.46 17.12
N GLU A 99 -29.06 18.64 18.44
CA GLU A 99 -30.23 18.69 19.34
C GLU A 99 -30.20 20.04 20.07
N GLY A 100 -30.85 21.06 19.50
CA GLY A 100 -30.87 22.36 20.16
C GLY A 100 -31.71 23.47 19.54
N LEU A 101 -32.65 23.18 18.63
CA LEU A 101 -33.52 24.21 18.06
C LEU A 101 -34.97 23.76 17.87
N GLU A 102 -35.51 23.01 18.83
CA GLU A 102 -36.95 22.95 19.06
C GLU A 102 -37.27 22.89 20.57
N SER A 103 -37.32 24.04 21.24
CA SER A 103 -38.33 24.32 22.27
C SER A 103 -38.17 25.70 22.90
N ILE A 104 -39.24 26.49 22.72
CA ILE A 104 -39.78 27.56 23.59
C ILE A 104 -39.09 28.93 23.51
#